data_AF-A0A3R6HFZ5-F1
#
_entry.id   AF-A0A3R6HFZ5-F1
#
_cell.length_a   1.000
_cell.length_b   1.000
_cell.length_c   1.000
_cell.angle_alpha   90.00
_cell.angle_beta   90.00
_cell.angle_gamma   90.00
#
_symmetry.space_group_name_H-M   'P 1'
#
loop_
_entity.id
_entity.type
_entity.pdbx_description
1 polymer ?
#
loop_
_entity_poly.entity_id
_entity_poly.type
_entity_poly.pdbx_seq_one_letter_code
_entity_poly.pdbx_strand_id
1 'polypeptide(L)'
;MRNNGILNIDVARADLPMQPEYWIEETYVSRYEKLLRVIEKKTSFLPYRNTKVIREISFEVPASTTLEQIKEVSLAFEKRFKVSCFQISIDRSVQVAHLLFAWIDMETGKAVKLDVNTLKRATGMFLRRLKLPHPKDYDKWIRYVLIDAYEECPDVFKQQYRAICKEDKETESSCIIRDALAYAELMSKGQAK
;
A
#
# COMPACT_ATOMS: atom_id res chain seq x y z
N MET A 1 13.58 3.90 -10.24
CA MET A 1 13.60 3.66 -8.80
C MET A 1 13.02 4.81 -8.00
N ARG A 2 11.97 4.52 -7.23
CA ARG A 2 11.64 5.30 -6.03
C ARG A 2 11.69 4.35 -4.85
N ASN A 3 12.52 4.68 -3.88
CA ASN A 3 12.77 3.86 -2.70
C ASN A 3 12.72 4.78 -1.48
N ASN A 4 12.15 4.30 -0.38
CA ASN A 4 12.15 4.98 0.92
C ASN A 4 12.74 4.13 2.05
N GLY A 5 13.46 3.06 1.72
CA GLY A 5 14.04 2.09 2.64
C GLY A 5 13.10 0.97 3.07
N ILE A 6 11.84 0.97 2.62
CA ILE A 6 10.82 -0.01 3.00
C ILE A 6 10.16 -0.60 1.76
N LEU A 7 9.60 0.27 0.91
CA LEU A 7 9.08 -0.10 -0.40
C LEU A 7 10.03 0.40 -1.48
N ASN A 8 10.40 -0.50 -2.38
CA ASN A 8 11.02 -0.15 -3.65
C ASN A 8 9.98 -0.20 -4.77
N ILE A 9 9.88 0.86 -5.56
CA ILE A 9 8.99 0.94 -6.72
C ILE A 9 9.78 1.23 -7.99
N ASP A 10 9.78 0.25 -8.90
CA ASP A 10 10.51 0.28 -10.16
C ASP A 10 9.62 0.05 -11.38
N VAL A 11 10.18 0.31 -12.56
CA VAL A 11 9.51 0.01 -13.83
C VAL A 11 9.77 -1.46 -14.14
N ALA A 12 8.71 -2.25 -14.21
CA ALA A 12 8.82 -3.66 -14.55
C ALA A 12 8.96 -3.86 -16.06
N ARG A 13 9.67 -4.91 -16.46
CA ARG A 13 9.96 -5.22 -17.87
C ARG A 13 9.67 -6.66 -18.28
N ALA A 14 9.28 -7.51 -17.32
CA ALA A 14 9.00 -8.93 -17.53
C ALA A 14 8.10 -9.46 -16.41
N ASP A 15 7.67 -10.71 -16.56
CA ASP A 15 7.02 -11.48 -15.51
C ASP A 15 7.93 -11.64 -14.28
N LEU A 16 7.32 -11.79 -13.10
CA LEU A 16 8.07 -12.13 -11.89
C LEU A 16 8.58 -13.58 -11.97
N PRO A 17 9.76 -13.88 -11.40
CA PRO A 17 10.22 -15.26 -11.26
C PRO A 17 9.20 -16.11 -10.50
N MET A 18 8.92 -17.31 -11.01
CA MET A 18 8.03 -18.27 -10.35
C MET A 18 8.74 -18.90 -9.15
N GLN A 19 8.39 -18.43 -7.96
CA GLN A 19 8.79 -19.01 -6.67
C GLN A 19 7.72 -20.01 -6.19
N PRO A 20 7.99 -20.85 -5.16
CA PRO A 20 6.97 -21.73 -4.60
C PRO A 20 5.70 -20.97 -4.14
N GLU A 21 5.88 -19.76 -3.61
CA GLU A 21 4.80 -18.85 -3.24
C GLU A 21 4.61 -17.80 -4.34
N TYR A 22 3.81 -18.18 -5.33
CA TYR A 22 3.58 -17.38 -6.53
C TYR A 22 2.09 -17.33 -6.87
N TRP A 23 1.63 -16.15 -7.28
CA TRP A 23 0.29 -15.94 -7.83
C TRP A 23 0.37 -15.09 -9.09
N ILE A 24 -0.38 -15.50 -10.11
CA ILE A 24 -0.50 -14.80 -11.39
C ILE A 24 -1.97 -14.76 -11.80
N GLU A 25 -2.43 -13.59 -12.21
CA GLU A 25 -3.69 -13.42 -12.94
C GLU A 25 -3.44 -13.44 -14.46
N GLU A 26 -2.38 -12.77 -14.91
CA GLU A 26 -2.05 -12.61 -16.33
C GLU A 26 -0.55 -12.39 -16.50
N THR A 27 0.00 -12.70 -17.68
CA THR A 27 1.41 -12.43 -17.98
C THR A 27 1.65 -10.93 -18.18
N TYR A 28 2.90 -10.50 -18.01
CA TYR A 28 3.35 -9.14 -18.23
C TYR A 28 2.99 -8.66 -19.64
N VAL A 29 3.30 -9.45 -20.66
CA VAL A 29 3.06 -9.09 -22.06
C VAL A 29 1.57 -8.88 -22.33
N SER A 30 0.74 -9.83 -21.88
CA SER A 30 -0.71 -9.75 -22.09
C SER A 30 -1.33 -8.57 -21.34
N ARG A 31 -0.93 -8.33 -20.08
CA ARG A 31 -1.37 -7.16 -19.30
C ARG A 31 -0.91 -5.87 -19.96
N TYR A 32 0.34 -5.80 -20.43
CA TYR A 32 0.89 -4.61 -21.06
C TYR A 32 0.11 -4.24 -22.33
N GLU A 33 -0.15 -5.20 -23.23
CA GLU A 33 -0.95 -4.97 -24.44
C GLU A 33 -2.37 -4.50 -24.12
N LYS A 34 -3.01 -5.10 -23.12
CA LYS A 34 -4.34 -4.69 -22.64
C LYS A 34 -4.33 -3.24 -22.16
N LEU A 35 -3.30 -2.84 -21.41
CA LEU A 35 -3.15 -1.46 -20.93
C LEU A 35 -2.93 -0.48 -22.07
N LEU A 36 -2.14 -0.83 -23.10
CA LEU A 36 -1.97 0.02 -24.29
C LEU A 36 -3.31 0.29 -24.98
N ARG A 37 -4.14 -0.75 -25.18
CA ARG A 37 -5.48 -0.61 -25.78
C ARG A 37 -6.40 0.29 -24.93
N VAL A 38 -6.31 0.19 -23.61
CA VAL A 38 -7.08 1.05 -22.70
C VAL A 38 -6.64 2.50 -22.81
N ILE A 39 -5.33 2.77 -22.81
CA ILE A 39 -4.78 4.12 -22.96
C ILE A 39 -5.24 4.74 -24.29
N GLU A 40 -5.07 4.02 -25.39
CA GLU A 40 -5.46 4.47 -26.73
C GLU A 40 -6.97 4.75 -26.80
N LYS A 41 -7.80 3.81 -26.35
CA LYS A 41 -9.27 3.96 -26.37
C LYS A 41 -9.77 5.14 -25.53
N LYS A 42 -9.12 5.44 -24.40
CA LYS A 42 -9.59 6.43 -23.42
C LYS A 42 -9.01 7.82 -23.64
N THR A 43 -7.80 7.91 -24.17
CA THR A 43 -7.09 9.18 -24.35
C THR A 43 -7.01 9.61 -25.81
N SER A 44 -7.33 8.72 -26.76
CA SER A 44 -7.13 8.89 -28.20
C SER A 44 -5.65 9.04 -28.62
N PHE A 45 -4.71 8.75 -27.71
CA PHE A 45 -3.28 8.82 -27.95
C PHE A 45 -2.60 7.52 -27.52
N LEU A 46 -1.51 7.18 -28.20
CA LEU A 46 -0.58 6.17 -27.70
C LEU A 46 0.20 6.72 -26.50
N PRO A 47 0.59 5.88 -25.53
CA PRO A 47 1.41 6.34 -24.43
C PRO A 47 2.77 6.83 -24.93
N TYR A 48 3.26 7.90 -24.31
CA TYR A 48 4.64 8.35 -24.52
C TYR A 48 5.63 7.25 -24.10
N ARG A 49 6.79 7.22 -24.76
CA ARG A 49 7.85 6.22 -24.51
C ARG A 49 8.29 6.11 -23.05
N ASN A 50 8.18 7.20 -22.28
CA ASN A 50 8.54 7.27 -20.87
C ASN A 50 7.37 6.96 -19.91
N THR A 51 6.20 6.61 -20.43
CA THR A 51 5.03 6.23 -19.62
C THR A 51 5.34 4.95 -18.87
N LYS A 52 5.25 5.02 -17.54
CA LYS A 52 5.53 3.89 -16.66
C LYS A 52 4.25 3.09 -16.46
N VAL A 53 3.95 2.22 -17.42
CA VAL A 53 2.68 1.48 -17.54
C VAL A 53 2.56 0.37 -16.50
N ILE A 54 3.62 -0.41 -16.29
CA ILE A 54 3.67 -1.47 -15.28
C ILE A 54 4.81 -1.17 -14.33
N ARG A 55 4.56 -1.36 -13.05
CA ARG A 55 5.56 -1.19 -12.00
C ARG A 55 5.65 -2.41 -11.12
N GLU A 56 6.84 -2.62 -10.60
CA GLU A 56 7.09 -3.58 -9.54
C GLU A 56 7.13 -2.84 -8.22
N ILE A 57 6.45 -3.38 -7.20
CA ILE A 57 6.67 -3.03 -5.80
C ILE A 57 7.38 -4.21 -5.14
N SER A 58 8.52 -3.96 -4.51
CA SER A 58 9.24 -4.97 -3.73
C SER A 58 9.58 -4.49 -2.33
N PHE A 59 9.55 -5.42 -1.37
CA PHE A 59 9.76 -5.16 0.05
C PHE A 59 10.12 -6.43 0.82
N GLU A 60 10.86 -6.26 1.91
CA GLU A 60 11.16 -7.35 2.84
C GLU A 60 9.89 -7.80 3.57
N VAL A 61 9.74 -9.11 3.75
CA VAL A 61 8.60 -9.73 4.43
C VAL A 61 9.05 -10.58 5.61
N PRO A 62 8.33 -10.56 6.74
CA PRO A 62 8.49 -11.57 7.77
C PRO A 62 8.21 -12.98 7.24
N ALA A 63 8.84 -14.00 7.84
CA ALA A 63 8.58 -15.40 7.53
C ALA A 63 7.10 -15.79 7.73
N SER A 64 6.38 -15.09 8.60
CA SER A 64 4.96 -15.31 8.87
C SER A 64 4.01 -14.72 7.83
N THR A 65 4.47 -13.84 6.94
CA THR A 65 3.60 -13.17 5.96
C THR A 65 3.23 -14.14 4.85
N THR A 66 1.94 -14.32 4.58
CA THR A 66 1.46 -15.26 3.55
C THR A 66 1.13 -14.58 2.23
N LEU A 67 1.09 -15.36 1.15
CA LEU A 67 0.66 -14.89 -0.17
C LEU A 67 -0.76 -14.29 -0.14
N GLU A 68 -1.68 -14.90 0.62
CA GLU A 68 -3.06 -14.42 0.79
C GLU A 68 -3.12 -13.05 1.44
N GLN A 69 -2.32 -12.81 2.49
CA GLN A 69 -2.23 -11.50 3.14
C GLN A 69 -1.74 -10.43 2.15
N ILE A 70 -0.75 -10.76 1.31
CA ILE A 70 -0.27 -9.84 0.28
C ILE A 70 -1.36 -9.58 -0.78
N LYS A 71 -2.15 -10.58 -1.16
CA LYS A 71 -3.31 -10.40 -2.06
C LYS A 71 -4.36 -9.47 -1.45
N GLU A 72 -4.70 -9.64 -0.18
CA GLU A 72 -5.66 -8.76 0.52
C GLU A 72 -5.19 -7.31 0.54
N VAL A 73 -3.92 -7.07 0.87
CA VAL A 73 -3.31 -5.73 0.84
C VAL A 73 -3.30 -5.17 -0.58
N SER A 74 -3.02 -5.99 -1.59
CA SER A 74 -3.04 -5.57 -3.00
C SER A 74 -4.43 -5.13 -3.47
N LEU A 75 -5.48 -5.84 -3.05
CA LEU A 75 -6.87 -5.46 -3.34
C LEU A 75 -7.26 -4.15 -2.66
N ALA A 76 -6.87 -3.95 -1.40
CA ALA A 76 -7.08 -2.68 -0.73
C ALA A 76 -6.27 -1.54 -1.40
N PHE A 77 -5.09 -1.86 -1.93
CA PHE A 77 -4.22 -0.91 -2.61
C PHE A 77 -4.86 -0.44 -3.91
N GLU A 78 -5.44 -1.37 -4.68
CA GLU A 78 -6.19 -1.07 -5.90
C GLU A 78 -7.38 -0.15 -5.62
N LYS A 79 -8.19 -0.45 -4.61
CA LYS A 79 -9.35 0.39 -4.25
C LYS A 79 -8.94 1.84 -3.96
N ARG A 80 -7.79 2.02 -3.29
CA ARG A 80 -7.32 3.33 -2.85
C ARG A 80 -6.54 4.11 -3.91
N PHE A 81 -5.69 3.43 -4.68
CA PHE A 81 -4.75 4.06 -5.60
C PHE A 81 -5.07 3.80 -7.07
N LYS A 82 -6.12 3.03 -7.37
CA LYS A 82 -6.59 2.73 -8.73
C LYS A 82 -5.54 2.03 -9.61
N VAL A 83 -4.67 1.24 -8.98
CA VAL A 83 -3.66 0.41 -9.65
C VAL A 83 -3.82 -1.05 -9.20
N SER A 84 -4.03 -1.95 -10.14
CA SER A 84 -4.33 -3.36 -9.85
C SER A 84 -3.08 -4.22 -9.84
N CYS A 85 -2.99 -5.12 -8.87
CA CYS A 85 -1.93 -6.13 -8.84
C CYS A 85 -2.34 -7.34 -9.68
N PHE A 86 -1.43 -7.86 -10.50
CA PHE A 86 -1.72 -9.02 -11.36
C PHE A 86 -0.68 -10.14 -11.25
N GLN A 87 0.43 -9.92 -10.54
CA GLN A 87 1.39 -10.95 -10.15
C GLN A 87 1.99 -10.68 -8.78
N ILE A 88 2.22 -11.74 -8.02
CA ILE A 88 2.89 -11.72 -6.72
C ILE A 88 3.86 -12.90 -6.67
N SER A 89 5.07 -12.67 -6.19
CA SER A 89 6.07 -13.71 -5.93
C SER A 89 6.76 -13.43 -4.61
N ILE A 90 6.97 -14.45 -3.78
CA ILE A 90 7.75 -14.33 -2.55
C ILE A 90 9.01 -15.17 -2.66
N ASP A 91 10.17 -14.53 -2.63
CA ASP A 91 11.46 -15.19 -2.55
C ASP A 91 11.85 -15.37 -1.09
N ARG A 92 11.69 -16.60 -0.59
CA ARG A 92 12.02 -16.96 0.80
C ARG A 92 13.52 -17.11 1.07
N SER A 93 14.36 -17.20 0.04
CA SER A 93 15.81 -17.26 0.23
C SER A 93 16.36 -15.92 0.75
N VAL A 94 15.72 -14.82 0.36
CA VAL A 94 16.06 -13.45 0.77
C VAL A 94 14.95 -12.75 1.55
N GLN A 95 13.81 -13.41 1.76
CA GLN A 95 12.62 -12.89 2.43
C GLN A 95 12.10 -11.58 1.80
N VAL A 96 11.99 -11.56 0.46
CA VAL A 96 11.48 -10.40 -0.30
C VAL A 96 10.24 -10.80 -1.10
N ALA A 97 9.20 -9.98 -1.02
CA ALA A 97 8.05 -10.07 -1.90
C ALA A 97 8.18 -9.10 -3.08
N HIS A 98 7.76 -9.55 -4.25
CA HIS A 98 7.70 -8.77 -5.49
C HIS A 98 6.27 -8.81 -6.03
N LEU A 99 5.75 -7.65 -6.41
CA LEU A 99 4.38 -7.50 -6.90
C LEU A 99 4.37 -6.66 -8.17
N LEU A 100 3.70 -7.14 -9.23
CA LEU A 100 3.47 -6.33 -10.43
C LEU A 100 2.11 -5.65 -10.39
N PHE A 101 2.14 -4.35 -10.64
CA PHE A 101 0.98 -3.47 -10.69
C PHE A 101 0.80 -2.85 -12.06
N ALA A 102 -0.43 -2.88 -12.56
CA ALA A 102 -0.89 -2.06 -13.66
C ALA A 102 -1.02 -0.61 -13.18
N TRP A 103 -0.10 0.26 -13.61
CA TRP A 103 0.02 1.64 -13.13
C TRP A 103 -0.80 2.63 -13.95
N ILE A 104 -1.89 2.15 -14.55
CA ILE A 104 -2.83 2.89 -15.36
C ILE A 104 -4.20 2.73 -14.72
N ASP A 105 -4.87 3.85 -14.50
CA ASP A 105 -6.26 3.83 -14.10
C ASP A 105 -7.12 3.35 -15.28
N MET A 106 -7.77 2.21 -15.10
CA MET A 106 -8.57 1.55 -16.14
C MET A 106 -9.81 2.37 -16.55
N GLU A 107 -10.31 3.25 -15.68
CA GLU A 107 -11.47 4.09 -15.97
C GLU A 107 -11.10 5.25 -16.90
N THR A 108 -9.96 5.90 -16.63
CA THR A 108 -9.51 7.12 -17.32
C THR A 108 -8.44 6.88 -18.39
N GLY A 109 -7.79 5.73 -18.39
CA GLY A 109 -6.64 5.41 -19.25
C GLY A 109 -5.38 6.22 -18.94
N LYS A 110 -5.34 6.94 -17.81
CA LYS A 110 -4.22 7.80 -17.42
C LYS A 110 -3.30 7.06 -16.44
N ALA A 111 -2.00 7.34 -16.54
CA ALA A 111 -1.04 6.82 -15.56
C ALA A 111 -1.29 7.46 -14.19
N VAL A 112 -1.33 6.62 -13.15
CA VAL A 112 -1.53 7.10 -11.78
C VAL A 112 -0.27 7.83 -11.30
N LYS A 113 -0.44 9.04 -10.77
CA LYS A 113 0.67 9.84 -10.26
C LYS A 113 1.23 9.18 -8.99
N LEU A 114 2.42 8.62 -9.11
CA LEU A 114 3.25 8.32 -7.96
C LEU A 114 3.95 9.62 -7.56
N ASP A 115 3.58 10.22 -6.44
CA ASP A 115 4.31 11.32 -5.78
C ASP A 115 4.83 10.87 -4.41
N VAL A 116 5.49 11.77 -3.67
CA VAL A 116 6.06 11.45 -2.36
C VAL A 116 4.97 11.09 -1.36
N ASN A 117 3.82 11.76 -1.41
CA ASN A 117 2.73 11.51 -0.48
C ASN A 117 2.07 10.15 -0.77
N THR A 118 1.81 9.83 -2.05
CA THR A 118 1.33 8.51 -2.47
C THR A 118 2.26 7.41 -1.98
N LEU A 119 3.58 7.55 -2.18
CA LEU A 119 4.56 6.57 -1.70
C LEU A 119 4.49 6.41 -0.18
N LYS A 120 4.38 7.51 0.57
CA LYS A 120 4.31 7.43 2.03
C LYS A 120 3.05 6.76 2.55
N ARG A 121 1.90 7.08 1.95
CA ARG A 121 0.61 6.43 2.26
C ARG A 121 0.60 4.95 1.90
N ALA A 122 1.15 4.60 0.73
CA ALA A 122 1.37 3.21 0.33
C ALA A 122 2.21 2.46 1.37
N THR A 123 3.31 3.07 1.80
CA THR A 123 4.23 2.46 2.78
C THR A 123 3.58 2.23 4.13
N GLY A 124 2.87 3.23 4.67
CA GLY A 124 2.12 3.08 5.93
C GLY A 124 1.09 1.95 5.87
N MET A 125 0.44 1.78 4.73
CA MET A 125 -0.50 0.70 4.50
C MET A 125 0.16 -0.68 4.50
N PHE A 126 1.28 -0.86 3.80
CA PHE A 126 2.01 -2.13 3.78
C PHE A 126 2.60 -2.46 5.15
N LEU A 127 3.24 -1.49 5.82
CA LEU A 127 3.76 -1.63 7.18
C LEU A 127 2.68 -2.15 8.14
N ARG A 128 1.51 -1.50 8.17
CA ARG A 128 0.44 -1.85 9.10
C ARG A 128 -0.17 -3.22 8.80
N ARG A 129 -0.56 -3.46 7.55
CA ARG A 129 -1.39 -4.61 7.18
C ARG A 129 -0.59 -5.90 7.08
N LEU A 130 0.67 -5.83 6.66
CA LEU A 130 1.56 -6.99 6.57
C LEU A 130 2.46 -7.16 7.79
N LYS A 131 2.39 -6.23 8.76
CA LYS A 131 3.26 -6.20 9.95
C LYS A 131 4.74 -6.30 9.58
N LEU A 132 5.14 -5.53 8.57
CA LEU A 132 6.52 -5.53 8.10
C LEU A 132 7.47 -5.08 9.22
N PRO A 133 8.76 -5.45 9.16
CA PRO A 133 9.74 -5.00 10.14
C PRO A 133 9.75 -3.48 10.26
N HIS A 134 9.80 -2.97 11.49
CA HIS A 134 9.87 -1.54 11.71
C HIS A 134 11.23 -1.00 11.25
N PRO A 135 11.28 -0.01 10.35
CA PRO A 135 12.51 0.69 10.00
C PRO A 135 13.09 1.42 11.22
N LYS A 136 14.39 1.74 11.18
CA LYS A 136 15.07 2.49 12.26
C LYS A 136 14.41 3.84 12.56
N ASP A 137 13.78 4.48 11.58
CA ASP A 137 13.08 5.75 11.71
C ASP A 137 11.56 5.61 11.66
N TYR A 138 11.02 4.55 12.27
CA TYR A 138 9.59 4.22 12.31
C TYR A 138 8.70 5.38 12.76
N ASP A 139 9.18 6.27 13.63
CA ASP A 139 8.43 7.43 14.12
C ASP A 139 7.92 8.34 12.99
N LYS A 140 8.67 8.43 11.87
CA LYS A 140 8.25 9.18 10.68
C LYS A 140 7.08 8.53 9.93
N TRP A 141 6.82 7.26 10.20
CA TRP A 141 5.83 6.42 9.54
C TRP A 141 4.55 6.24 10.35
N ILE A 142 4.58 6.48 11.66
CA ILE A 142 3.44 6.37 12.58
C ILE A 142 2.22 7.10 12.00
N ARG A 143 2.39 8.35 11.56
CA ARG A 143 1.32 9.14 10.92
C ARG A 143 0.63 8.39 9.78
N TYR A 144 1.38 7.75 8.88
CA TYR A 144 0.82 7.08 7.71
C TYR A 144 0.17 5.74 8.06
N VAL A 145 0.68 5.06 9.09
CA VAL A 145 0.06 3.86 9.68
C VAL A 145 -1.30 4.22 10.30
N LEU A 146 -1.36 5.31 11.06
CA LEU A 146 -2.59 5.80 11.69
C LEU A 146 -3.62 6.29 10.66
N ILE A 147 -3.17 7.00 9.61
CA ILE A 147 -4.04 7.39 8.48
C ILE A 147 -4.65 6.14 7.82
N ASP A 148 -3.86 5.11 7.52
CA ASP A 148 -4.41 3.88 6.91
C ASP A 148 -5.43 3.19 7.82
N ALA A 149 -5.18 3.16 9.13
CA ALA A 149 -6.13 2.60 10.10
C ALA A 149 -7.45 3.38 10.13
N TYR A 150 -7.39 4.71 10.16
CA TYR A 150 -8.56 5.59 10.14
C TYR A 150 -9.35 5.49 8.83
N GLU A 151 -8.65 5.45 7.69
CA GLU A 151 -9.30 5.31 6.38
C GLU A 151 -9.97 3.95 6.18
N GLU A 152 -9.50 2.91 6.88
CA GLU A 152 -10.15 1.60 6.91
C GLU A 152 -11.33 1.58 7.89
N CYS A 153 -11.19 2.19 9.06
CA CYS A 153 -12.24 2.27 10.07
C CYS A 153 -12.24 3.67 10.72
N PRO A 154 -13.16 4.57 10.33
CA PRO A 154 -13.21 5.93 10.86
C PRO A 154 -13.40 6.03 12.38
N ASP A 155 -13.97 4.99 13.01
CA ASP A 155 -14.16 4.92 14.46
C ASP A 155 -13.03 4.17 15.20
N VAL A 156 -11.93 3.81 14.52
CA VAL A 156 -10.85 2.99 15.09
C VAL A 156 -10.34 3.55 16.42
N PHE A 157 -10.12 4.86 16.53
CA PHE A 157 -9.60 5.48 17.75
C PHE A 157 -10.60 5.45 18.91
N LYS A 158 -11.90 5.64 18.63
CA LYS A 158 -12.96 5.50 19.63
C LYS A 158 -13.08 4.05 20.10
N GLN A 159 -12.96 3.09 19.18
CA GLN A 159 -12.96 1.67 19.53
C GLN A 159 -11.76 1.30 20.39
N GLN A 160 -10.55 1.80 20.06
CA GLN A 160 -9.36 1.58 20.88
C GLN A 160 -9.50 2.20 22.27
N TYR A 161 -10.04 3.42 22.38
CA TYR A 161 -10.29 4.04 23.67
C TYR A 161 -11.19 3.17 24.56
N ARG A 162 -12.32 2.69 24.02
CA ARG A 162 -13.25 1.80 24.72
C ARG A 162 -12.63 0.45 25.11
N ALA A 163 -11.73 -0.07 24.28
CA ALA A 163 -11.06 -1.35 24.56
C ALA A 163 -10.02 -1.24 25.69
N ILE A 164 -9.34 -0.10 25.78
CA ILE A 164 -8.31 0.19 26.79
C ILE A 164 -8.95 0.60 28.11
N CYS A 165 -9.90 1.53 28.08
CA CYS A 165 -10.61 2.04 29.24
C CYS A 165 -11.83 1.17 29.53
N LYS A 166 -11.62 0.01 30.17
CA LYS A 166 -12.67 -0.97 30.51
C LYS A 166 -13.58 -0.57 31.70
N GLU A 167 -13.34 0.58 32.33
CA GLU A 167 -14.09 1.02 33.51
C GLU A 167 -14.47 2.50 33.40
N ASP A 168 -15.70 2.85 33.81
CA ASP A 168 -16.28 4.21 33.85
C ASP A 168 -15.61 5.15 34.88
N LYS A 169 -14.39 4.84 35.33
CA LYS A 169 -13.62 5.73 36.22
C LYS A 169 -12.67 6.57 35.40
N GLU A 170 -13.01 7.84 35.21
CA GLU A 170 -12.07 8.83 34.71
C GLU A 170 -10.87 8.93 35.66
N THR A 171 -9.74 8.44 35.17
CA THR A 171 -8.41 8.61 35.75
C THR A 171 -7.62 9.59 34.90
N GLU A 172 -6.58 10.20 35.48
CA GLU A 172 -5.63 11.04 34.73
C GLU A 172 -5.06 10.30 33.51
N SER A 173 -4.72 9.02 33.67
CA SER A 173 -4.24 8.16 32.58
C SER A 173 -5.28 8.00 31.47
N SER A 174 -6.55 7.76 31.80
CA SER A 174 -7.61 7.67 30.79
C SER A 174 -7.83 8.98 30.03
N CYS A 175 -7.70 10.13 30.69
CA CYS A 175 -7.80 11.44 30.04
C CYS A 175 -6.67 11.65 29.03
N ILE A 176 -5.41 11.34 29.41
CA ILE A 176 -4.26 11.44 28.50
C ILE A 176 -4.43 10.53 27.29
N ILE A 177 -4.89 9.29 27.49
CA ILE A 177 -5.14 8.34 26.39
C ILE A 177 -6.25 8.86 25.47
N ARG A 178 -7.35 9.39 26.02
CA ARG A 178 -8.44 10.00 25.25
C ARG A 178 -7.91 11.12 24.36
N ASP A 179 -7.15 12.04 24.92
CA ASP A 179 -6.64 13.21 24.21
C ASP A 179 -5.61 12.82 23.15
N ALA A 180 -4.74 11.85 23.43
CA ALA A 180 -3.80 11.31 22.46
C ALA A 180 -4.49 10.64 21.27
N LEU A 181 -5.54 9.85 21.52
CA LEU A 181 -6.35 9.20 20.47
C LEU A 181 -7.17 10.23 19.68
N ALA A 182 -7.71 11.26 20.34
CA ALA A 182 -8.38 12.36 19.66
C ALA A 182 -7.43 13.15 18.75
N TYR A 183 -6.21 13.42 19.21
CA TYR A 183 -5.17 14.04 18.39
C TYR A 183 -4.80 13.16 17.18
N ALA A 184 -4.65 11.84 17.38
CA ALA A 184 -4.41 10.90 16.30
C ALA A 184 -5.54 10.92 15.24
N GLU A 185 -6.79 11.02 15.68
CA GLU A 185 -7.95 11.16 14.79
C GLU A 185 -7.89 12.48 13.98
N LEU A 186 -7.69 13.61 14.66
CA LEU A 186 -7.58 14.93 14.02
C LEU A 186 -6.42 14.99 13.03
N MET A 187 -5.28 14.42 13.39
CA MET A 187 -4.11 14.31 12.51
C MET A 187 -4.42 13.46 11.27
N SER A 188 -5.11 12.33 11.46
CA SER A 188 -5.50 11.43 10.36
C SER A 188 -6.50 12.08 9.40
N LYS A 189 -7.35 12.99 9.91
CA LYS A 189 -8.24 13.86 9.13
C LYS A 189 -7.53 15.02 8.42
N GLY A 190 -6.25 15.26 8.73
CA GLY A 190 -5.50 16.42 8.24
C GLY A 190 -5.85 17.74 8.94
N GLN A 191 -6.51 17.68 10.09
CA GLN A 191 -6.91 18.83 10.91
C GLN A 191 -5.87 19.20 11.98
N ALA A 192 -4.92 18.29 12.23
CA ALA A 192 -3.74 18.53 13.06
C ALA A 192 -2.46 18.13 12.32
N LYS A 193 -1.33 18.74 12.70
CA LYS A 193 -0.02 18.47 12.11
C LYS A 193 0.71 17.39 12.87
#